data_AF-A0A8E0QFI7-F1
#
_entry.id   AF-A0A8E0QFI7-F1
#
_cell.length_a   1.000
_cell.length_b   1.000
_cell.length_c   1.000
_cell.angle_alpha   90.00
_cell.angle_beta   90.00
_cell.angle_gamma   90.00
#
_symmetry.space_group_name_H-M   'P 1'
#
loop_
_entity.id
_entity.type
_entity.pdbx_description
1 polymer ?
#
loop_
_entity_poly.entity_id
_entity_poly.type
_entity_poly.pdbx_seq_one_letter_code
_entity_poly.pdbx_strand_id
1 'polypeptide(L)'
;MYDQAKHGPVDAIKGDYIAEASLANHAVEIKNSTGPGWVPTAWDGLHQTPEIAAEKRIKIVINGGAIIPRALAEETHKLIKEKGLDLSVAYVDGGNVIHKAQRILEDIKFGALTHLDGHNENVHLAKDSLGFLDPPEPMPVVCANACLGHRAVKAGLDQGVDIMEWHSYWNREIDQAHRVR
;
A
#
# COMPACT_ATOMS: atom_id res chain seq x y z
N MET A 1 12.12 -6.88 10.51
CA MET A 1 11.66 -8.13 9.87
C MET A 1 12.63 -9.28 10.16
N TYR A 2 13.89 -9.21 9.70
CA TYR A 2 14.89 -10.27 9.91
C TYR A 2 15.01 -10.76 11.35
N ASP A 3 15.23 -9.87 12.32
CA ASP A 3 15.39 -10.27 13.73
C ASP A 3 14.14 -10.95 14.30
N GLN A 4 12.95 -10.52 13.88
CA GLN A 4 11.69 -11.16 14.27
C GLN A 4 11.61 -12.58 13.71
N ALA A 5 11.99 -12.78 12.44
CA ALA A 5 12.01 -14.12 11.83
C ALA A 5 13.08 -15.02 12.46
N LYS A 6 14.27 -14.47 12.75
CA LYS A 6 15.41 -15.22 13.26
C LYS A 6 15.23 -15.62 14.71
N HIS A 7 14.84 -14.67 15.57
CA HIS A 7 14.85 -14.84 17.02
C HIS A 7 13.44 -15.00 17.62
N GLY A 8 12.40 -14.58 16.92
CA GLY A 8 11.02 -14.70 17.38
C GLY A 8 10.40 -16.07 17.10
N PRO A 9 9.53 -16.58 18.00
CA PRO A 9 8.66 -17.72 17.73
C PRO A 9 7.39 -17.22 17.01
N VAL A 10 7.54 -16.78 15.76
CA VAL A 10 6.44 -16.18 14.98
C VAL A 10 6.12 -17.01 13.75
N ASP A 11 4.83 -17.14 13.44
CA ASP A 11 4.35 -17.78 12.21
C ASP A 11 4.03 -16.75 11.11
N ALA A 12 3.96 -15.46 11.48
CA ALA A 12 3.72 -14.37 10.55
C ALA A 12 4.42 -13.08 11.00
N ILE A 13 4.81 -12.27 10.02
CA ILE A 13 5.34 -10.91 10.21
C ILE A 13 4.48 -9.95 9.40
N LYS A 14 4.00 -8.90 10.07
CA LYS A 14 3.30 -7.79 9.44
C LYS A 14 4.16 -6.52 9.54
N GLY A 15 4.34 -5.82 8.43
CA GLY A 15 5.10 -4.57 8.36
C GLY A 15 4.24 -3.40 7.87
N ASP A 16 4.46 -2.24 8.47
CA ASP A 16 3.88 -0.96 8.05
C ASP A 16 5.01 0.01 7.71
N TYR A 17 5.07 0.45 6.45
CA TYR A 17 6.19 1.18 5.85
C TYR A 17 5.77 2.50 5.20
N ILE A 18 4.47 2.78 5.12
CA ILE A 18 3.94 3.96 4.43
C ILE A 18 3.05 4.79 5.36
N ALA A 19 3.03 6.09 5.10
CA ALA A 19 2.09 7.04 5.66
C ALA A 19 1.48 7.85 4.50
N GLU A 20 0.37 8.54 4.74
CA GLU A 20 -0.30 9.35 3.73
C GLU A 20 0.63 10.38 3.11
N ALA A 21 1.49 11.01 3.93
CA ALA A 21 2.49 11.96 3.46
C ALA A 21 3.61 11.30 2.63
N SER A 22 4.00 10.05 2.93
CA SER A 22 5.06 9.37 2.16
C SER A 22 4.58 8.93 0.79
N LEU A 23 3.29 8.61 0.64
CA LEU A 23 2.69 8.29 -0.65
C LEU A 23 2.76 9.45 -1.64
N ALA A 24 2.56 10.69 -1.18
CA ALA A 24 2.72 11.88 -2.02
C ALA A 24 4.17 12.02 -2.53
N ASN A 25 5.16 11.80 -1.66
CA ASN A 25 6.57 11.83 -2.05
C ASN A 25 6.89 10.74 -3.08
N HIS A 26 6.44 9.50 -2.85
CA HIS A 26 6.64 8.40 -3.80
C HIS A 26 5.94 8.64 -5.14
N ALA A 27 4.76 9.26 -5.16
CA ALA A 27 4.08 9.63 -6.40
C ALA A 27 4.90 10.65 -7.21
N VAL A 28 5.53 11.62 -6.54
CA VAL A 28 6.45 12.57 -7.17
C VAL A 28 7.70 11.88 -7.69
N GLU A 29 8.30 10.97 -6.90
CA GLU A 29 9.47 10.19 -7.33
C GLU A 29 9.19 9.36 -8.58
N ILE A 30 8.04 8.68 -8.62
CA ILE A 30 7.60 7.89 -9.78
C ILE A 30 7.39 8.77 -10.99
N LYS A 31 6.70 9.92 -10.82
CA LYS A 31 6.48 10.88 -11.91
C LYS A 31 7.79 11.40 -12.50
N ASN A 32 8.80 11.58 -11.66
CA ASN A 32 10.12 12.07 -12.06
C ASN A 32 11.11 10.94 -12.40
N SER A 33 10.69 9.68 -12.31
CA SER A 33 11.55 8.49 -12.50
C SER A 33 12.80 8.48 -11.61
N THR A 34 12.70 8.97 -10.37
CA THR A 34 13.86 9.13 -9.46
C THR A 34 13.96 8.05 -8.38
N GLY A 35 13.04 7.09 -8.34
CA GLY A 35 13.00 6.06 -7.29
C GLY A 35 12.61 4.68 -7.81
N PRO A 36 12.79 3.63 -6.98
CA PRO A 36 12.51 2.26 -7.38
C PRO A 36 11.00 1.94 -7.45
N GLY A 37 10.15 2.80 -6.89
CA GLY A 37 8.70 2.58 -6.81
C GLY A 37 8.23 1.85 -5.55
N TRP A 38 9.12 1.67 -4.57
CA TRP A 38 8.84 1.07 -3.27
C TRP A 38 9.68 1.71 -2.15
N VAL A 39 9.33 1.44 -0.91
CA VAL A 39 10.03 1.91 0.28
C VAL A 39 11.36 1.14 0.45
N PRO A 40 12.53 1.79 0.40
CA PRO A 40 13.82 1.09 0.44
C PRO A 40 14.04 0.24 1.70
N THR A 41 13.55 0.69 2.85
CA THR A 41 13.67 -0.08 4.11
C THR A 41 12.76 -1.31 4.16
N ALA A 42 11.67 -1.31 3.39
CA ALA A 42 10.84 -2.51 3.21
C ALA A 42 11.60 -3.57 2.42
N TRP A 43 12.25 -3.14 1.33
CA TRP A 43 13.12 -4.01 0.54
C TRP A 43 14.30 -4.56 1.34
N ASP A 44 15.01 -3.72 2.10
CA ASP A 44 16.12 -4.18 2.93
C ASP A 44 15.69 -5.29 3.91
N GLY A 45 14.54 -5.11 4.58
CA GLY A 45 13.98 -6.14 5.45
C GLY A 45 13.60 -7.42 4.72
N LEU A 46 12.93 -7.31 3.57
CA LEU A 46 12.54 -8.45 2.74
C LEU A 46 13.75 -9.20 2.21
N HIS A 47 14.76 -8.50 1.71
CA HIS A 47 15.94 -9.07 1.09
C HIS A 47 16.72 -9.99 2.03
N GLN A 48 16.74 -9.65 3.33
CA GLN A 48 17.46 -10.40 4.37
C GLN A 48 16.67 -11.61 4.90
N THR A 49 15.34 -11.66 4.72
CA THR A 49 14.47 -12.59 5.47
C THR A 49 14.02 -13.86 4.73
N PRO A 50 14.09 -14.03 3.39
CA PRO A 50 13.25 -15.01 2.70
C PRO A 50 13.68 -16.46 2.98
N GLU A 51 14.95 -16.72 3.23
CA GLU A 51 15.46 -18.05 3.57
C GLU A 51 14.91 -18.53 4.93
N ILE A 52 14.93 -17.66 5.94
CA ILE A 52 14.37 -17.97 7.27
C ILE A 52 12.85 -18.13 7.17
N ALA A 53 12.19 -17.31 6.35
CA ALA A 53 10.77 -17.42 6.11
C ALA A 53 10.39 -18.76 5.47
N ALA A 54 11.18 -19.24 4.51
CA ALA A 54 11.00 -20.56 3.90
C ALA A 54 11.23 -21.70 4.91
N GLU A 55 12.34 -21.66 5.65
CA GLU A 55 12.70 -22.69 6.65
C GLU A 55 11.62 -22.82 7.73
N LYS A 56 11.21 -21.68 8.30
CA LYS A 56 10.26 -21.64 9.42
C LYS A 56 8.80 -21.54 8.99
N ARG A 57 8.52 -21.47 7.69
CA ARG A 57 7.18 -21.29 7.09
C ARG A 57 6.46 -20.03 7.59
N ILE A 58 7.19 -18.92 7.66
CA ILE A 58 6.68 -17.62 8.13
C ILE A 58 5.98 -16.90 6.98
N LYS A 59 4.76 -16.44 7.23
CA LYS A 59 4.02 -15.56 6.31
C LYS A 59 4.45 -14.10 6.47
N ILE A 60 4.69 -13.38 5.38
CA ILE A 60 5.10 -11.97 5.41
C ILE A 60 4.03 -11.12 4.74
N VAL A 61 3.53 -10.10 5.42
CA VAL A 61 2.53 -9.17 4.89
C VAL A 61 2.99 -7.72 5.13
N ILE A 62 3.36 -7.00 4.09
CA ILE A 62 3.89 -5.63 4.23
C ILE A 62 3.30 -4.68 3.19
N ASN A 63 3.27 -3.39 3.48
CA ASN A 63 2.84 -2.35 2.55
C ASN A 63 4.03 -1.55 2.00
N GLY A 64 5.10 -2.26 1.64
CA GLY A 64 6.36 -1.65 1.21
C GLY A 64 6.31 -1.08 -0.21
N GLY A 65 5.40 -1.56 -1.06
CA GLY A 65 5.33 -1.16 -2.46
C GLY A 65 4.69 0.21 -2.74
N ALA A 66 4.30 0.98 -1.72
CA ALA A 66 3.79 2.35 -1.85
C ALA A 66 2.76 2.50 -2.99
N ILE A 67 3.02 3.37 -3.98
CA ILE A 67 2.11 3.66 -5.10
C ILE A 67 2.07 2.52 -6.14
N ILE A 68 3.11 1.67 -6.20
CA ILE A 68 3.22 0.57 -7.18
C ILE A 68 3.54 -0.74 -6.45
N PRO A 69 2.56 -1.35 -5.74
CA PRO A 69 2.75 -2.62 -5.01
C PRO A 69 3.38 -3.74 -5.84
N ARG A 70 3.03 -3.78 -7.13
CA ARG A 70 3.58 -4.73 -8.11
C ARG A 70 5.10 -4.68 -8.18
N ALA A 71 5.72 -3.51 -8.12
CA ALA A 71 7.16 -3.35 -8.33
C ALA A 71 7.97 -4.09 -7.26
N LEU A 72 7.59 -3.93 -5.98
CA LEU A 72 8.23 -4.64 -4.88
C LEU A 72 7.93 -6.15 -4.92
N ALA A 73 6.71 -6.54 -5.31
CA ALA A 73 6.36 -7.95 -5.42
C ALA A 73 7.14 -8.67 -6.54
N GLU A 74 7.31 -8.04 -7.70
CA GLU A 74 8.13 -8.57 -8.80
C GLU A 74 9.60 -8.67 -8.40
N GLU A 75 10.15 -7.66 -7.73
CA GLU A 75 11.53 -7.69 -7.25
C GLU A 75 11.76 -8.77 -6.18
N THR A 76 10.79 -8.94 -5.27
CA THR A 76 10.79 -10.02 -4.28
C THR A 76 10.71 -11.40 -4.95
N HIS A 77 9.90 -11.53 -6.00
CA HIS A 77 9.81 -12.78 -6.75
C HIS A 77 11.14 -13.12 -7.43
N LYS A 78 11.83 -12.15 -8.04
CA LYS A 78 13.17 -12.37 -8.61
C LYS A 78 14.14 -12.90 -7.56
N LEU A 79 14.20 -12.27 -6.38
CA LEU A 79 15.05 -12.71 -5.27
C LEU A 79 14.75 -14.16 -4.84
N ILE A 80 13.48 -14.52 -4.74
CA ILE A 80 13.06 -15.90 -4.40
C ILE A 80 13.55 -16.89 -5.45
N LYS A 81 13.41 -16.55 -6.74
CA LYS A 81 13.88 -17.40 -7.85
C LYS A 81 15.40 -17.54 -7.84
N GLU A 82 16.13 -16.44 -7.62
CA GLU A 82 17.59 -16.43 -7.52
C GLU A 82 18.10 -17.31 -6.37
N LYS A 83 17.39 -17.32 -5.24
CA LYS A 83 17.71 -18.15 -4.07
C LYS A 83 17.19 -19.59 -4.16
N GLY A 84 16.41 -19.92 -5.19
CA GLY A 84 15.83 -21.25 -5.35
C GLY A 84 14.81 -21.62 -4.26
N LEU A 85 14.12 -20.63 -3.69
CA LEU A 85 13.14 -20.83 -2.62
C LEU A 85 11.77 -21.17 -3.18
N ASP A 86 11.05 -22.08 -2.52
CA ASP A 86 9.65 -22.41 -2.83
C ASP A 86 8.71 -21.50 -2.03
N LEU A 87 8.72 -20.20 -2.35
CA LEU A 87 7.86 -19.20 -1.75
C LEU A 87 7.00 -18.53 -2.82
N SER A 88 5.73 -18.32 -2.50
CA SER A 88 4.77 -17.65 -3.36
C SER A 88 4.61 -16.17 -2.99
N VAL A 89 4.59 -15.30 -4.00
CA VAL A 89 4.47 -13.84 -3.85
C VAL A 89 3.20 -13.34 -4.52
N ALA A 90 2.49 -12.44 -3.85
CA ALA A 90 1.38 -11.71 -4.45
C ALA A 90 1.34 -10.26 -3.98
N TYR A 91 0.54 -9.44 -4.67
CA TYR A 91 0.26 -8.08 -4.30
C TYR A 91 -1.23 -7.75 -4.45
N VAL A 92 -1.68 -6.73 -3.73
CA VAL A 92 -2.99 -6.10 -3.92
C VAL A 92 -2.83 -4.85 -4.78
N ASP A 93 -3.70 -4.71 -5.78
CA ASP A 93 -3.78 -3.53 -6.65
C ASP A 93 -5.18 -2.88 -6.55
N GLY A 94 -5.33 -1.68 -7.12
CA GLY A 94 -6.59 -0.92 -7.18
C GLY A 94 -6.70 0.20 -6.14
N GLY A 95 -5.68 0.36 -5.28
CA GLY A 95 -5.63 1.45 -4.30
C GLY A 95 -5.37 2.81 -4.94
N ASN A 96 -4.65 2.87 -6.07
CA ASN A 96 -4.39 4.14 -6.74
C ASN A 96 -5.63 4.65 -7.50
N VAL A 97 -6.25 5.72 -6.99
CA VAL A 97 -7.47 6.32 -7.53
C VAL A 97 -7.26 7.75 -8.02
N ILE A 98 -6.02 8.13 -8.36
CA ILE A 98 -5.70 9.47 -8.90
C ILE A 98 -6.57 9.83 -10.11
N HIS A 99 -6.92 8.84 -10.94
CA HIS A 99 -7.81 9.02 -12.09
C HIS A 99 -9.25 9.44 -11.71
N LYS A 100 -9.67 9.21 -10.46
CA LYS A 100 -10.97 9.63 -9.91
C LYS A 100 -10.89 10.93 -9.11
N ALA A 101 -9.70 11.46 -8.85
CA ALA A 101 -9.49 12.58 -7.94
C ALA A 101 -10.34 13.80 -8.33
N GLN A 102 -10.31 14.19 -9.60
CA GLN A 102 -11.08 15.34 -10.09
C GLN A 102 -12.58 15.20 -9.81
N ARG A 103 -13.14 14.01 -10.07
CA ARG A 103 -14.55 13.72 -9.83
C ARG A 103 -14.88 13.81 -8.33
N ILE A 104 -14.03 13.25 -7.47
CA ILE A 104 -14.21 13.28 -6.02
C ILE A 104 -14.21 14.73 -5.51
N LEU A 105 -13.29 15.57 -6.01
CA LEU A 105 -13.22 16.99 -5.63
C LEU A 105 -14.49 17.74 -6.05
N GLU A 106 -15.02 17.47 -7.24
CA GLU A 106 -16.30 18.03 -7.70
C GLU A 106 -17.46 17.62 -6.79
N ASP A 107 -17.54 16.32 -6.45
CA ASP A 107 -18.58 15.80 -5.56
C ASP A 107 -18.52 16.45 -4.16
N ILE A 108 -17.33 16.75 -3.64
CA ILE A 108 -17.17 17.53 -2.39
C ILE A 108 -17.62 18.98 -2.59
N LYS A 109 -17.17 19.63 -3.68
CA LYS A 109 -17.48 21.05 -3.97
C LYS A 109 -18.97 21.31 -4.13
N PHE A 110 -19.70 20.38 -4.75
CA PHE A 110 -21.15 20.46 -4.93
C PHE A 110 -21.95 19.83 -3.77
N GLY A 111 -21.29 19.41 -2.68
CA GLY A 111 -21.92 18.90 -1.47
C GLY A 111 -22.54 17.50 -1.58
N ALA A 112 -22.20 16.75 -2.64
CA ALA A 112 -22.59 15.34 -2.76
C ALA A 112 -21.81 14.44 -1.79
N LEU A 113 -20.59 14.86 -1.44
CA LEU A 113 -19.79 14.26 -0.36
C LEU A 113 -19.54 15.31 0.72
N THR A 114 -19.92 14.99 1.95
CA THR A 114 -19.74 15.87 3.12
C THR A 114 -18.73 15.27 4.10
N HIS A 115 -18.22 16.10 5.00
CA HIS A 115 -17.38 15.64 6.10
C HIS A 115 -18.09 14.53 6.90
N LEU A 116 -17.34 13.52 7.36
CA LEU A 116 -17.89 12.35 8.07
C LEU A 116 -18.73 12.77 9.29
N ASP A 117 -18.20 13.72 10.07
CA ASP A 117 -18.87 14.30 11.24
C ASP A 117 -19.71 15.55 10.91
N GLY A 118 -20.10 15.77 9.66
CA GLY A 118 -20.84 16.97 9.24
C GLY A 118 -22.19 17.16 9.95
N HIS A 119 -22.73 16.11 10.56
CA HIS A 119 -23.94 16.15 11.37
C HIS A 119 -23.69 16.40 12.87
N ASN A 120 -22.43 16.46 13.31
CA ASN A 120 -22.07 16.71 14.71
C ASN A 120 -21.84 18.21 14.93
N GLU A 121 -22.78 18.87 15.61
CA GLU A 121 -22.72 20.31 15.89
C GLU A 121 -21.50 20.73 16.74
N ASN A 122 -20.88 19.79 17.47
CA ASN A 122 -19.67 20.04 18.25
C ASN A 122 -18.38 19.97 17.41
N VAL A 123 -18.48 19.57 16.14
CA VAL A 123 -17.33 19.50 15.22
C VAL A 123 -17.28 20.78 14.40
N HIS A 124 -16.25 21.58 14.66
CA HIS A 124 -15.97 22.79 13.90
C HIS A 124 -14.73 22.56 13.05
N LEU A 125 -14.91 22.57 11.73
CA LEU A 125 -13.81 22.44 10.81
C LEU A 125 -12.93 23.69 10.85
N ALA A 126 -11.63 23.50 10.67
CA ALA A 126 -10.71 24.62 10.47
C ALA A 126 -11.13 25.41 9.21
N LYS A 127 -10.90 26.73 9.23
CA LYS A 127 -11.28 27.66 8.14
C LYS A 127 -10.83 27.17 6.76
N ASP A 128 -9.63 26.61 6.68
CA ASP A 128 -9.00 26.20 5.41
C ASP A 128 -9.09 24.68 5.17
N SER A 129 -9.96 23.97 5.90
CA SER A 129 -10.16 22.52 5.77
C SER A 129 -10.54 22.07 4.35
N LEU A 130 -11.14 22.95 3.55
CA LEU A 130 -11.51 22.71 2.15
C LEU A 130 -10.64 23.50 1.16
N GLY A 131 -9.51 24.07 1.60
CA GLY A 131 -8.63 24.88 0.75
C GLY A 131 -8.03 24.12 -0.44
N PHE A 132 -8.08 22.78 -0.41
CA PHE A 132 -7.63 21.93 -1.51
C PHE A 132 -8.65 21.80 -2.66
N LEU A 133 -9.88 22.30 -2.52
CA LEU A 133 -10.91 22.25 -3.58
C LEU A 133 -10.67 23.28 -4.69
N ASP A 134 -10.07 24.42 -4.34
CA ASP A 134 -9.69 25.49 -5.25
C ASP A 134 -8.19 25.80 -5.05
N PRO A 135 -7.28 24.85 -5.36
CA PRO A 135 -5.88 25.03 -5.11
C PRO A 135 -5.30 26.13 -6.03
N PRO A 136 -4.38 26.97 -5.55
CA PRO A 136 -3.64 27.86 -6.44
C PRO A 136 -2.83 27.03 -7.44
N GLU A 137 -2.69 27.51 -8.68
CA GLU A 137 -1.71 26.98 -9.65
C GLU A 137 -0.29 27.31 -9.15
N PRO A 138 0.24 26.55 -8.18
CA PRO A 138 1.01 25.38 -8.56
C PRO A 138 0.83 24.15 -7.64
N MET A 139 -0.31 23.99 -6.95
CA MET A 139 -0.54 22.88 -6.01
C MET A 139 -1.50 21.80 -6.56
N PRO A 140 -1.10 20.99 -7.57
CA PRO A 140 -1.94 19.92 -8.07
C PRO A 140 -2.06 18.79 -7.05
N VAL A 141 -3.14 18.02 -7.15
CA VAL A 141 -3.22 16.71 -6.47
C VAL A 141 -2.17 15.78 -7.09
N VAL A 142 -1.18 15.39 -6.29
CA VAL A 142 -0.07 14.52 -6.72
C VAL A 142 -0.36 13.03 -6.54
N CYS A 143 -1.24 12.69 -5.60
CA CYS A 143 -1.67 11.33 -5.36
C CYS A 143 -3.10 11.33 -4.78
N ALA A 144 -3.88 10.31 -5.13
CA ALA A 144 -5.11 9.98 -4.43
C ALA A 144 -5.16 8.46 -4.29
N ASN A 145 -5.18 7.99 -3.06
CA ASN A 145 -5.14 6.57 -2.77
C ASN A 145 -6.38 6.18 -1.99
N ALA A 146 -7.13 5.25 -2.55
CA ALA A 146 -8.16 4.54 -1.85
C ALA A 146 -7.49 3.48 -1.01
N CYS A 147 -8.04 3.39 0.17
CA CYS A 147 -7.61 2.43 1.10
C CYS A 147 -8.43 1.13 0.74
N LEU A 148 -7.90 -0.12 0.74
CA LEU A 148 -8.62 -1.37 0.34
C LEU A 148 -8.88 -2.38 1.47
N GLY A 149 -8.04 -2.39 2.50
CA GLY A 149 -8.21 -3.19 3.72
C GLY A 149 -7.65 -4.60 3.60
N HIS A 150 -8.02 -5.49 4.51
CA HIS A 150 -7.38 -6.81 4.63
C HIS A 150 -8.05 -7.95 3.87
N ARG A 151 -9.17 -7.73 3.15
CA ARG A 151 -9.87 -8.84 2.46
C ARG A 151 -9.03 -9.48 1.37
N ALA A 152 -8.42 -8.67 0.50
CA ALA A 152 -7.54 -9.17 -0.54
C ALA A 152 -6.29 -9.86 0.04
N VAL A 153 -5.74 -9.33 1.14
CA VAL A 153 -4.66 -9.98 1.90
C VAL A 153 -5.10 -11.35 2.41
N LYS A 154 -6.24 -11.42 3.09
CA LYS A 154 -6.80 -12.69 3.58
C LYS A 154 -7.03 -13.67 2.43
N ALA A 155 -7.61 -13.22 1.33
CA ALA A 155 -7.84 -14.06 0.14
C ALA A 155 -6.53 -14.60 -0.44
N GLY A 156 -5.47 -13.79 -0.47
CA GLY A 156 -4.12 -14.24 -0.85
C GLY A 156 -3.58 -15.31 0.10
N LEU A 157 -3.67 -15.08 1.41
CA LEU A 157 -3.23 -16.03 2.44
C LEU A 157 -4.04 -17.34 2.40
N ASP A 158 -5.35 -17.28 2.19
CA ASP A 158 -6.22 -18.45 2.02
C ASP A 158 -5.81 -19.27 0.77
N GLN A 159 -5.27 -18.61 -0.25
CA GLN A 159 -4.71 -19.25 -1.44
C GLN A 159 -3.26 -19.76 -1.23
N GLY A 160 -2.71 -19.65 -0.02
CA GLY A 160 -1.39 -20.15 0.33
C GLY A 160 -0.24 -19.19 0.04
N VAL A 161 -0.50 -17.91 -0.32
CA VAL A 161 0.55 -16.91 -0.53
C VAL A 161 1.47 -16.83 0.69
N ASP A 162 2.78 -16.76 0.47
CA ASP A 162 3.79 -16.65 1.54
C ASP A 162 4.17 -15.20 1.82
N ILE A 163 4.36 -14.40 0.77
CA ILE A 163 4.71 -12.99 0.87
C ILE A 163 3.67 -12.14 0.14
N MET A 164 3.06 -11.19 0.86
CA MET A 164 1.97 -10.35 0.37
C MET A 164 2.32 -8.86 0.50
N GLU A 165 2.36 -8.17 -0.63
CA GLU A 165 2.37 -6.70 -0.69
C GLU A 165 0.95 -6.15 -0.65
N TRP A 166 0.65 -5.15 0.18
CA TRP A 166 -0.70 -4.58 0.30
C TRP A 166 -0.72 -3.07 0.48
N HIS A 167 -1.89 -2.46 0.28
CA HIS A 167 -2.18 -1.07 0.64
C HIS A 167 -3.51 -1.06 1.44
N SER A 168 -3.55 -0.39 2.60
CA SER A 168 -4.63 -0.49 3.63
C SER A 168 -5.97 0.15 3.20
N TYR A 169 -7.10 -0.05 3.95
CA TYR A 169 -8.59 0.35 4.13
C TYR A 169 -9.83 0.53 3.15
N TRP A 170 -10.60 -0.54 2.90
CA TRP A 170 -12.01 -0.65 2.46
C TRP A 170 -12.49 -0.05 1.11
N ASN A 171 -12.70 -0.94 0.12
CA ASN A 171 -13.77 -0.83 -0.88
C ASN A 171 -14.30 -2.24 -1.24
N ARG A 172 -15.60 -2.40 -1.52
CA ARG A 172 -16.24 -3.69 -1.87
C ARG A 172 -15.98 -4.12 -3.32
N GLU A 173 -15.44 -3.25 -4.17
CA GLU A 173 -15.30 -3.50 -5.61
C GLU A 173 -13.91 -4.03 -6.03
N ILE A 174 -12.96 -4.16 -5.09
CA ILE A 174 -11.54 -4.38 -5.40
C ILE A 174 -11.01 -5.63 -4.67
N ASP A 175 -11.56 -6.80 -5.02
CA ASP A 175 -11.19 -8.10 -4.46
C ASP A 175 -10.26 -8.89 -5.41
N GLN A 176 -9.14 -8.30 -5.85
CA GLN A 176 -8.15 -9.02 -6.66
C GLN A 176 -6.75 -8.96 -6.05
N ALA A 177 -6.29 -10.10 -5.53
CA ALA A 177 -4.88 -10.35 -5.29
C ALA A 177 -4.27 -10.95 -6.56
N HIS A 178 -3.14 -10.42 -7.00
CA HIS A 178 -2.44 -10.90 -8.20
C HIS A 178 -1.22 -11.70 -7.78
N ARG A 179 -1.15 -12.97 -8.20
CA ARG A 179 0.07 -13.77 -8.07
C ARG A 179 1.10 -13.29 -9.09
N VAL A 180 2.34 -13.13 -8.65
CA VAL A 180 3.47 -12.98 -9.56
C VAL A 180 3.78 -14.37 -10.16
N ARG A 181 3.95 -14.45 -11.47
CA ARG A 181 4.22 -15.70 -12.19
C ARG A 181 5.70 -15.85 -12.49
#